data_AF-A0A6P8DC19-F1
#
_entry.id   AF-A0A6P8DC19-F1
#
_cell.length_a   1.000
_cell.length_b   1.000
_cell.length_c   1.000
_cell.angle_alpha   90.00
_cell.angle_beta   90.00
_cell.angle_gamma   90.00
#
_symmetry.space_group_name_H-M   'P 1'
#
loop_
_entity.id
_entity.type
_entity.pdbx_description
1 polymer ?
#
loop_
_entity_poly.entity_id
_entity_poly.type
_entity_poly.pdbx_seq_one_letter_code
_entity_poly.pdbx_strand_id
1 'polypeptide(L)'
;MRCIPYRLTKDNDYQRGSIENRVEVLMVSSPNRDDLVFPKGGWEDDETVEEAACREAQEEAGVRGVLNETPLGVWEFRSKSRQDVCSLEGGCRGYMFALEVTEELEAWPERENRCRRWVNVKEAFELCRYQWMCQALERFLRVLAEEAKLKMIGESPEPPPPADMVAESPIVPPSCCIDAPTAQRHSAMMPFSWIVTVKRLPLT
;
A
#
# COMPACT_ATOMS: atom_id res chain seq x y z
N MET A 1 -10.06 10.47 12.16
CA MET A 1 -10.27 9.23 11.37
C MET A 1 -9.47 8.07 12.00
N ARG A 2 -9.39 6.90 11.36
CA ARG A 2 -8.64 5.70 11.80
C ARG A 2 -8.09 4.91 10.62
N CYS A 3 -7.10 4.04 10.85
CA CYS A 3 -6.64 3.06 9.85
C CYS A 3 -6.30 1.70 10.47
N ILE A 4 -6.32 0.65 9.64
CA ILE A 4 -5.80 -0.69 9.95
C ILE A 4 -4.48 -0.85 9.16
N PRO A 5 -3.31 -0.64 9.80
CA PRO A 5 -2.04 -0.92 9.17
C PRO A 5 -1.85 -2.43 9.06
N TYR A 6 -1.44 -2.90 7.90
CA TYR A 6 -1.23 -4.32 7.64
C TYR A 6 0.03 -4.56 6.80
N ARG A 7 0.53 -5.80 6.86
CA ARG A 7 1.54 -6.30 5.93
C ARG A 7 1.20 -7.73 5.53
N LEU A 8 1.69 -8.12 4.36
CA LEU A 8 1.58 -9.49 3.88
C LEU A 8 2.84 -10.27 4.27
N THR A 9 2.68 -11.40 4.95
CA THR A 9 3.79 -12.28 5.29
C THR A 9 4.26 -13.02 4.03
N LYS A 10 5.57 -13.15 3.87
CA LYS A 10 6.19 -13.86 2.74
C LYS A 10 6.26 -15.38 2.96
N ASP A 11 5.59 -15.89 3.99
CA ASP A 11 5.81 -17.27 4.43
C ASP A 11 5.47 -18.30 3.36
N ASN A 12 6.44 -19.19 3.22
CA ASN A 12 6.79 -20.01 2.08
C ASN A 12 6.05 -21.36 2.10
N ASP A 13 4.75 -21.34 2.41
CA ASP A 13 3.88 -22.52 2.30
C ASP A 13 2.97 -22.37 1.07
N TYR A 14 3.46 -22.95 -0.01
CA TYR A 14 2.92 -23.00 -1.37
C TYR A 14 1.60 -23.81 -1.50
N GLN A 15 0.70 -23.72 -0.53
CA GLN A 15 -0.62 -24.36 -0.62
C GLN A 15 -1.70 -23.48 0.03
N ARG A 16 -2.42 -22.72 -0.80
CA ARG A 16 -3.86 -22.44 -0.63
C ARG A 16 -4.34 -22.09 0.80
N GLY A 17 -3.63 -21.21 1.50
CA GLY A 17 -4.06 -20.71 2.81
C GLY A 17 -5.12 -19.61 2.68
N SER A 18 -6.02 -19.50 3.67
CA SER A 18 -6.93 -18.34 3.83
C SER A 18 -6.11 -17.05 3.88
N ILE A 19 -6.62 -15.95 3.32
CA ILE A 19 -5.96 -14.63 3.36
C ILE A 19 -5.61 -14.20 4.79
N GLU A 20 -6.40 -14.66 5.76
CA GLU A 20 -6.21 -14.44 7.20
C GLU A 20 -4.86 -14.95 7.72
N ASN A 21 -4.31 -16.00 7.10
CA ASN A 21 -3.03 -16.59 7.51
C ASN A 21 -1.82 -15.84 6.93
N ARG A 22 -2.03 -15.01 5.91
CA ARG A 22 -0.97 -14.27 5.20
C ARG A 22 -0.94 -12.80 5.58
N VAL A 23 -1.84 -12.37 6.45
CA VAL A 23 -2.00 -10.97 6.85
C VAL A 23 -1.64 -10.84 8.32
N GLU A 24 -0.76 -9.89 8.60
CA GLU A 24 -0.57 -9.36 9.95
C GLU A 24 -1.10 -7.94 9.98
N VAL A 25 -1.75 -7.57 11.08
CA VAL A 25 -2.20 -6.21 11.34
C VAL A 25 -1.43 -5.62 12.50
N LEU A 26 -1.22 -4.32 12.45
CA LEU A 26 -0.54 -3.58 13.51
C LEU A 26 -1.57 -2.93 14.43
N MET A 27 -1.40 -3.16 15.72
CA MET A 27 -2.17 -2.48 16.77
C MET A 27 -1.22 -1.73 17.70
N VAL A 28 -1.73 -0.67 18.33
CA VAL A 28 -0.98 0.15 19.29
C VAL A 28 -1.65 0.14 20.66
N SER A 29 -0.86 0.23 21.73
CA SER A 29 -1.41 0.38 23.07
C SER A 29 -2.18 1.68 23.21
N SER A 30 -3.21 1.69 24.03
CA SER A 30 -3.87 2.93 24.44
C SER A 30 -3.02 3.66 25.49
N PRO A 31 -3.04 5.00 25.56
CA PRO A 31 -2.30 5.71 26.60
C PRO A 31 -2.78 5.26 27.98
N ASN A 32 -1.84 4.91 28.86
CA ASN A 32 -2.11 4.48 30.24
C ASN A 32 -3.01 3.23 30.37
N ARG A 33 -3.10 2.38 29.34
CA ARG A 33 -3.81 1.09 29.39
C ARG A 33 -3.13 0.03 28.53
N ASP A 34 -3.32 -1.23 28.90
CA ASP A 34 -2.83 -2.37 28.13
C ASP A 34 -3.74 -2.75 26.94
N ASP A 35 -4.84 -2.03 26.75
CA ASP A 35 -5.76 -2.24 25.63
C ASP A 35 -5.07 -1.90 24.30
N LEU A 36 -5.11 -2.82 23.34
CA LEU A 36 -4.66 -2.58 21.97
C LEU A 36 -5.79 -2.04 21.10
N VAL A 37 -5.48 -1.03 20.30
CA VAL A 37 -6.40 -0.38 19.36
C VAL A 37 -5.72 -0.13 18.03
N PHE A 38 -6.53 0.09 17.00
CA PHE A 38 -6.04 0.63 15.73
C PHE A 38 -5.69 2.12 15.85
N PRO A 39 -4.65 2.60 15.13
CA PRO A 39 -4.29 4.00 15.09
C PRO A 39 -5.47 4.91 14.77
N LYS A 40 -5.53 6.05 15.43
CA LYS A 40 -6.67 6.98 15.36
C LYS A 40 -6.22 8.41 15.64
N GLY A 41 -6.95 9.37 15.09
CA GLY A 41 -6.80 10.77 15.52
C GLY A 41 -7.80 11.73 14.92
N GLY A 42 -7.55 13.02 15.13
CA GLY A 42 -8.31 14.11 14.50
C GLY A 42 -8.00 14.21 13.01
N TRP A 43 -8.74 15.06 12.31
CA TRP A 43 -8.26 15.65 11.07
C TRP A 43 -8.43 17.16 11.22
N GLU A 44 -7.47 17.93 10.72
CA GLU A 44 -7.49 19.40 10.72
C GLU A 44 -8.11 19.94 9.42
N ASP A 45 -8.40 21.25 9.36
CA ASP A 45 -9.07 21.86 8.20
C ASP A 45 -8.14 22.02 6.98
N ASP A 46 -6.83 21.87 7.18
CA ASP A 46 -5.78 22.02 6.18
C ASP A 46 -5.22 20.68 5.67
N GLU A 47 -5.79 19.55 6.09
CA GLU A 47 -5.43 18.20 5.62
C GLU A 47 -6.64 17.39 5.17
N THR A 48 -6.44 16.47 4.23
CA THR A 48 -7.48 15.48 3.89
C THR A 48 -7.58 14.40 4.97
N VAL A 49 -8.69 13.65 4.94
CA VAL A 49 -8.89 12.54 5.86
C VAL A 49 -7.85 11.42 5.66
N GLU A 50 -7.35 11.25 4.43
CA GLU A 50 -6.31 10.31 4.06
C GLU A 50 -4.94 10.77 4.57
N GLU A 51 -4.62 12.05 4.39
CA GLU A 51 -3.38 12.65 4.91
C GLU A 51 -3.31 12.51 6.43
N ALA A 52 -4.41 12.83 7.11
CA ALA A 52 -4.55 12.61 8.53
C ALA A 52 -4.30 11.13 8.88
N ALA A 53 -4.86 10.17 8.13
CA ALA A 53 -4.69 8.73 8.39
C ALA A 53 -3.24 8.26 8.31
N CYS A 54 -2.50 8.78 7.35
CA CYS A 54 -1.07 8.54 7.22
C CYS A 54 -0.28 9.19 8.37
N ARG A 55 -0.60 10.45 8.71
CA ARG A 55 0.04 11.19 9.82
C ARG A 55 -0.14 10.47 11.15
N GLU A 56 -1.36 10.09 11.51
CA GLU A 56 -1.63 9.39 12.78
C GLU A 56 -1.01 7.99 12.83
N ALA A 57 -0.95 7.27 11.71
CA ALA A 57 -0.23 5.99 11.65
C ALA A 57 1.28 6.19 11.91
N GLN A 58 1.85 7.28 11.41
CA GLN A 58 3.24 7.64 11.69
C GLN A 58 3.42 8.05 13.16
N GLU A 59 2.52 8.87 13.70
CA GLU A 59 2.59 9.43 15.05
C GLU A 59 2.34 8.40 16.15
N GLU A 60 1.26 7.61 16.06
CA GLU A 60 0.88 6.64 17.08
C GLU A 60 1.63 5.30 16.93
N ALA A 61 1.92 4.87 15.69
CA ALA A 61 2.46 3.53 15.40
C ALA A 61 3.87 3.50 14.78
N GLY A 62 4.39 4.65 14.32
CA GLY A 62 5.71 4.71 13.69
C GLY A 62 5.77 3.92 12.39
N VAL A 63 4.71 3.94 11.57
CA VAL A 63 4.68 3.25 10.27
C VAL A 63 4.28 4.17 9.14
N ARG A 64 4.79 3.87 7.94
CA ARG A 64 4.43 4.51 6.68
C ARG A 64 4.04 3.46 5.66
N GLY A 65 3.20 3.85 4.71
CA GLY A 65 2.61 2.90 3.80
C GLY A 65 1.78 3.52 2.70
N VAL A 66 1.17 2.64 1.91
CA VAL A 66 0.20 3.00 0.87
C VAL A 66 -1.20 2.89 1.47
N LEU A 67 -1.88 4.02 1.60
CA LEU A 67 -3.26 4.05 2.06
C LEU A 67 -4.19 3.69 0.91
N ASN A 68 -5.16 2.80 1.17
CA ASN A 68 -6.27 2.61 0.23
C ASN A 68 -7.19 3.83 0.30
N GLU A 69 -7.29 4.60 -0.78
CA GLU A 69 -8.12 5.81 -0.86
C GLU A 69 -9.61 5.54 -0.61
N THR A 70 -10.08 4.31 -0.89
CA THR A 70 -11.44 3.92 -0.55
C THR A 70 -11.50 3.51 0.92
N PRO A 71 -12.24 4.24 1.79
CA PRO A 71 -12.39 3.83 3.17
C PRO A 71 -13.10 2.48 3.25
N LEU A 72 -12.68 1.65 4.20
CA LEU A 72 -13.34 0.40 4.54
C LEU A 72 -14.81 0.63 4.95
N GLY A 73 -15.07 1.80 5.55
CA GLY A 73 -16.39 2.25 5.98
C GLY A 73 -16.30 3.36 7.03
N VAL A 74 -17.46 3.68 7.61
CA VAL A 74 -17.60 4.63 8.71
C VAL A 74 -18.20 3.91 9.89
N TRP A 75 -17.59 4.04 11.06
CA TRP A 75 -18.09 3.46 12.30
C TRP A 75 -18.35 4.53 13.35
N GLU A 76 -19.35 4.27 14.18
CA GLU A 76 -19.65 5.06 15.37
C GLU A 76 -18.92 4.50 16.58
N PHE A 77 -18.26 5.37 17.32
CA PHE A 77 -17.60 5.06 18.57
C PHE A 77 -17.86 6.15 19.60
N ARG A 78 -17.90 5.76 20.88
CA ARG A 78 -18.03 6.73 21.97
C ARG A 78 -16.65 7.30 22.29
N SER A 79 -16.48 8.61 22.14
CA SER A 79 -15.28 9.28 22.66
C SER A 79 -15.42 9.53 24.15
N LYS A 80 -14.38 9.23 24.93
CA LYS A 80 -14.31 9.64 26.34
C LYS A 80 -13.97 11.13 26.51
N SER A 81 -13.38 11.78 25.50
CA SER A 81 -12.97 13.18 25.58
C SER A 81 -14.10 14.19 25.33
N ARG A 82 -15.23 13.75 24.75
CA ARG A 82 -16.39 14.60 24.45
C ARG A 82 -17.54 14.37 25.44
N GLN A 83 -17.22 14.16 26.71
CA GLN A 83 -18.18 14.30 27.82
C GLN A 83 -18.41 15.79 28.16
N ASP A 84 -18.35 16.67 27.17
CA ASP A 84 -18.63 18.08 27.37
C ASP A 84 -20.13 18.33 27.14
N VAL A 85 -20.68 19.23 27.96
CA VAL A 85 -22.08 19.29 28.41
C VAL A 85 -23.09 19.73 27.31
N CYS A 86 -22.69 19.71 26.03
CA CYS A 86 -23.46 20.24 24.91
C CYS A 86 -23.77 19.22 23.78
N SER A 87 -23.53 17.92 23.97
CA SER A 87 -23.93 16.90 22.98
C SER A 87 -24.63 15.74 23.67
N LEU A 88 -25.97 15.77 23.66
CA LEU A 88 -26.86 14.72 24.20
C LEU A 88 -26.67 13.33 23.54
N GLU A 89 -25.83 13.22 22.50
CA GLU A 89 -25.51 11.96 21.82
C GLU A 89 -24.00 11.85 21.60
N GLY A 90 -23.23 11.43 22.61
CA GLY A 90 -21.76 11.28 22.59
C GLY A 90 -21.18 10.27 21.59
N GLY A 91 -21.84 10.03 20.45
CA GLY A 91 -21.34 9.27 19.31
C GLY A 91 -20.40 10.12 18.45
N CYS A 92 -19.18 9.64 18.24
CA CYS A 92 -18.27 10.14 17.23
C CYS A 92 -18.28 9.18 16.05
N ARG A 93 -18.36 9.71 14.83
CA ARG A 93 -18.19 8.93 13.59
C ARG A 93 -16.75 9.05 13.13
N GLY A 94 -16.17 7.97 12.62
CA GLY A 94 -14.86 8.01 11.99
C GLY A 94 -14.75 7.05 10.82
N TYR A 95 -14.07 7.54 9.78
CA TYR A 95 -13.62 6.73 8.65
C TYR A 95 -12.54 5.75 9.09
N MET A 96 -12.59 4.53 8.57
CA MET A 96 -11.52 3.54 8.70
C MET A 96 -10.91 3.28 7.33
N PHE A 97 -9.59 3.34 7.24
CA PHE A 97 -8.83 3.03 6.04
C PHE A 97 -7.99 1.76 6.21
N ALA A 98 -7.61 1.13 5.09
CA ALA A 98 -6.56 0.12 5.09
C ALA A 98 -5.24 0.79 4.72
N LEU A 99 -4.16 0.49 5.45
CA LEU A 99 -2.83 1.03 5.19
C LEU A 99 -1.84 -0.13 4.99
N GLU A 100 -1.36 -0.32 3.76
CA GLU A 100 -0.32 -1.31 3.48
C GLU A 100 1.04 -0.76 3.93
N VAL A 101 1.59 -1.30 5.01
CA VAL A 101 2.84 -0.80 5.59
C VAL A 101 4.02 -1.18 4.70
N THR A 102 4.76 -0.16 4.26
CA THR A 102 5.99 -0.29 3.47
C THR A 102 7.24 0.01 4.28
N GLU A 103 7.11 0.74 5.39
CA GLU A 103 8.23 1.16 6.23
C GLU A 103 7.83 1.19 7.71
N GLU A 104 8.70 0.65 8.56
CA GLU A 104 8.61 0.71 10.01
C GLU A 104 9.72 1.61 10.56
N LEU A 105 9.35 2.70 11.26
CA LEU A 105 10.28 3.65 11.82
C LEU A 105 10.84 3.16 13.15
N GLU A 106 12.13 3.40 13.41
CA GLU A 106 12.78 3.08 14.69
C GLU A 106 12.46 4.12 15.78
N ALA A 107 12.25 5.38 15.38
CA ALA A 107 11.87 6.49 16.24
C ALA A 107 10.63 7.19 15.67
N TRP A 108 9.64 7.44 16.53
CA TRP A 108 8.39 8.08 16.14
C TRP A 108 7.80 8.88 17.31
N PRO A 109 6.92 9.87 17.03
CA PRO A 109 6.46 10.86 18.00
C PRO A 109 5.88 10.31 19.31
N GLU A 110 4.99 9.30 19.26
CA GLU A 110 4.37 8.74 20.48
C GLU A 110 5.07 7.48 21.04
N ARG A 111 6.29 7.15 20.62
CA ARG A 111 6.97 5.90 21.01
C ARG A 111 7.05 5.66 22.52
N GLU A 112 7.18 6.73 23.31
CA GLU A 112 7.27 6.62 24.77
C GLU A 112 5.92 6.29 25.43
N ASN A 113 4.82 6.63 24.76
CA ASN A 113 3.45 6.46 25.26
C ASN A 113 2.71 5.28 24.61
N ARG A 114 3.28 4.72 23.53
CA ARG A 114 2.65 3.72 22.67
C ARG A 114 3.61 2.57 22.38
N CYS A 115 3.13 1.35 22.63
CA CYS A 115 3.76 0.13 22.15
C CYS A 115 3.02 -0.33 20.89
N ARG A 116 3.75 -0.54 19.78
CA ARG A 116 3.20 -1.16 18.57
C ARG A 116 3.41 -2.67 18.62
N ARG A 117 2.43 -3.43 18.12
CA ARG A 117 2.49 -4.90 18.04
C ARG A 117 1.87 -5.38 16.75
N TRP A 118 2.64 -6.17 16.00
CA TRP A 118 2.13 -6.96 14.89
C TRP A 118 1.44 -8.20 15.45
N VAL A 119 0.22 -8.46 14.98
CA VAL A 119 -0.58 -9.61 15.39
C VAL A 119 -1.18 -10.26 14.13
N ASN A 120 -1.34 -11.58 14.17
CA ASN A 120 -2.10 -12.25 13.12
C ASN A 120 -3.60 -11.90 13.24
N VAL A 121 -4.36 -12.15 12.19
CA VAL A 121 -5.79 -11.79 12.12
C VAL A 121 -6.61 -12.42 13.25
N LYS A 122 -6.34 -13.69 13.60
CA LYS A 122 -7.07 -14.37 14.67
C LYS A 122 -6.84 -13.69 16.02
N GLU A 123 -5.59 -13.42 16.35
CA GLU A 123 -5.22 -12.70 17.57
C GLU A 123 -5.80 -11.28 17.59
N ALA A 124 -5.83 -10.59 16.44
CA ALA A 124 -6.45 -9.27 16.34
C ALA A 124 -7.94 -9.29 16.72
N PHE A 125 -8.70 -10.31 16.32
CA PHE A 125 -10.10 -10.47 16.74
C PHE A 125 -10.23 -10.68 18.25
N GLU A 126 -9.34 -11.46 18.87
CA GLU A 126 -9.33 -11.69 20.31
C GLU A 126 -9.00 -10.41 21.10
N LEU A 127 -8.15 -9.55 20.54
CA LEU A 127 -7.76 -8.25 21.12
C LEU A 127 -8.79 -7.14 20.89
N CYS A 128 -9.72 -7.30 19.94
CA CYS A 128 -10.74 -6.31 19.63
C CYS A 128 -11.73 -6.15 20.80
N ARG A 129 -11.54 -5.10 21.60
CA ARG A 129 -12.42 -4.79 22.74
C ARG A 129 -13.83 -4.38 22.35
N TYR A 130 -13.99 -3.79 21.16
CA TYR A 130 -15.26 -3.19 20.73
C TYR A 130 -15.79 -3.89 19.49
N GLN A 131 -17.11 -4.09 19.44
CA GLN A 131 -17.77 -4.73 18.30
C GLN A 131 -17.47 -4.05 16.96
N TRP A 132 -17.36 -2.72 16.94
CA TRP A 132 -17.01 -1.98 15.73
C TRP A 132 -15.60 -2.31 15.22
N MET A 133 -14.65 -2.68 16.09
CA MET A 133 -13.31 -3.10 15.68
C MET A 133 -13.36 -4.43 14.95
N CYS A 134 -14.10 -5.40 15.50
CA CYS A 134 -14.31 -6.69 14.85
C CYS A 134 -14.96 -6.50 13.47
N GLN A 135 -16.00 -5.68 13.38
CA GLN A 135 -16.68 -5.38 12.12
C GLN A 135 -15.76 -4.70 11.09
N ALA A 136 -14.91 -3.77 11.55
CA ALA A 136 -13.92 -3.12 10.69
C ALA A 136 -12.87 -4.12 10.18
N LEU A 137 -12.40 -5.01 11.05
CA LEU A 137 -11.45 -6.07 10.69
C LEU A 137 -12.07 -7.10 9.72
N GLU A 138 -13.32 -7.52 9.93
CA GLU A 138 -14.06 -8.36 8.97
C GLU A 138 -14.19 -7.68 7.61
N ARG A 139 -14.52 -6.38 7.60
CA ARG A 139 -14.66 -5.61 6.35
C ARG A 139 -13.33 -5.51 5.63
N PHE A 140 -12.25 -5.26 6.35
CA PHE A 140 -10.89 -5.25 5.83
C PHE A 140 -10.52 -6.56 5.14
N LEU A 141 -10.74 -7.70 5.79
CA LEU A 141 -10.44 -9.02 5.20
C LEU A 141 -11.24 -9.29 3.93
N ARG A 142 -12.51 -8.88 3.89
CA ARG A 142 -13.33 -8.98 2.68
C ARG A 142 -12.76 -8.13 1.54
N VAL A 143 -12.36 -6.89 1.81
CA VAL A 143 -11.77 -6.01 0.80
C VAL A 143 -10.49 -6.62 0.24
N LEU A 144 -9.59 -7.09 1.11
CA LEU A 144 -8.36 -7.77 0.68
C LEU A 144 -8.64 -9.03 -0.16
N ALA A 145 -9.66 -9.81 0.21
CA ALA A 145 -10.03 -11.01 -0.55
C ALA A 145 -10.56 -10.66 -1.95
N GLU A 146 -11.35 -9.59 -2.09
CA GLU A 146 -11.82 -9.13 -3.41
C GLU A 146 -10.67 -8.56 -4.25
N GLU A 147 -9.76 -7.78 -3.67
CA GLU A 147 -8.56 -7.28 -4.36
C GLU A 147 -7.67 -8.42 -4.86
N ALA A 148 -7.49 -9.48 -4.04
CA ALA A 148 -6.75 -10.67 -4.45
C ALA A 148 -7.42 -11.40 -5.63
N LYS A 149 -8.76 -11.48 -5.67
CA LYS A 149 -9.50 -12.06 -6.79
C LYS A 149 -9.36 -11.23 -8.06
N LEU A 150 -9.44 -9.90 -7.96
CA LEU A 150 -9.31 -9.00 -9.11
C LEU A 150 -7.92 -9.10 -9.74
N LYS A 151 -6.86 -9.18 -8.92
CA LYS A 151 -5.49 -9.41 -9.40
C LYS A 151 -5.35 -10.71 -10.20
N MET A 152 -6.08 -11.77 -9.82
CA MET A 152 -6.09 -13.05 -10.55
C MET A 152 -6.86 -13.01 -11.87
N ILE A 153 -7.77 -12.06 -12.06
CA ILE A 153 -8.57 -11.91 -13.30
C ILE A 153 -7.91 -10.95 -14.28
N GLY A 154 -7.12 -9.98 -13.80
CA GLY A 154 -6.43 -8.97 -14.61
C GLY A 154 -5.19 -9.46 -15.36
N GLU A 155 -4.60 -10.60 -14.98
CA GLU A 155 -3.50 -11.25 -15.72
C GLU A 155 -4.07 -12.21 -16.80
N SER A 156 -4.70 -11.67 -17.85
CA SER A 156 -5.00 -12.47 -19.06
C SER A 156 -3.78 -12.44 -19.99
N PRO A 157 -3.30 -13.58 -20.53
CA PRO A 157 -2.16 -13.58 -21.43
C PRO A 157 -2.53 -12.81 -22.71
N GLU A 158 -1.73 -11.81 -23.09
CA GLU A 158 -1.86 -11.18 -24.40
C GLU A 158 -1.84 -12.28 -25.49
N PRO A 159 -2.74 -12.22 -26.48
CA PRO A 159 -2.65 -13.13 -27.61
C PRO A 159 -1.28 -12.95 -28.27
N PRO A 160 -0.62 -14.04 -28.68
CA PRO A 160 0.68 -13.93 -29.34
C PRO A 160 0.54 -13.00 -30.56
N PRO A 161 1.55 -12.17 -30.85
CA PRO A 161 1.52 -11.31 -32.03
C PRO A 161 1.28 -12.18 -33.27
N PRO A 162 0.46 -11.70 -34.24
CA PRO A 162 0.23 -12.44 -35.46
C PRO A 162 1.57 -12.75 -36.14
N ALA A 163 1.76 -14.02 -36.49
CA ALA A 163 2.95 -14.47 -37.20
C ALA A 163 2.89 -13.98 -38.64
N ASP A 164 3.40 -12.77 -38.88
CA ASP A 164 3.60 -12.27 -40.24
C ASP A 164 4.81 -12.96 -40.89
N MET A 165 4.47 -14.02 -41.62
CA MET A 165 4.86 -14.35 -42.99
C MET A 165 6.26 -13.90 -43.44
N VAL A 166 7.13 -14.90 -43.62
CA VAL A 166 8.33 -14.89 -44.44
C VAL A 166 8.08 -14.19 -45.78
N ALA A 167 8.72 -13.04 -45.98
CA ALA A 167 8.85 -12.43 -47.30
C ALA A 167 9.92 -13.19 -48.09
N GLU A 168 9.51 -13.79 -49.20
CA GLU A 168 10.41 -14.37 -50.20
C GLU A 168 11.35 -13.31 -50.78
N SER A 169 12.64 -13.63 -50.81
CA SER A 169 13.66 -12.87 -51.53
C SER A 169 13.49 -13.04 -53.05
N PRO A 170 13.47 -11.98 -53.86
CA PRO A 170 13.70 -12.11 -55.29
C PRO A 170 15.20 -12.29 -55.58
N ILE A 171 15.49 -13.37 -56.29
CA ILE A 171 16.76 -13.69 -56.94
C ILE A 171 17.06 -12.62 -58.01
N VAL A 172 18.28 -12.09 -58.04
CA VAL A 172 18.82 -11.27 -59.16
C VAL A 172 20.08 -11.94 -59.72
N PRO A 173 20.20 -12.18 -61.05
CA PRO A 173 21.38 -12.76 -61.70
C PRO A 173 22.36 -11.67 -62.22
N PRO A 174 23.54 -12.04 -62.78
CA PRO A 174 24.80 -11.33 -62.53
C PRO A 174 25.25 -10.37 -63.64
N SER A 175 26.09 -9.38 -63.28
CA SER A 175 27.12 -8.86 -64.19
C SER A 175 28.28 -8.15 -63.48
N CYS A 176 29.42 -8.22 -64.15
CA CYS A 176 30.81 -8.09 -63.73
C CYS A 176 31.30 -6.77 -63.10
N CYS A 177 32.21 -6.94 -62.13
CA CYS A 177 33.57 -6.38 -61.96
C CYS A 177 33.83 -4.89 -62.23
N ILE A 178 34.43 -4.18 -61.25
CA ILE A 178 35.79 -3.57 -61.29
C ILE A 178 36.30 -3.37 -59.83
N ASP A 179 37.60 -3.65 -59.62
CA ASP A 179 38.42 -3.63 -58.39
C ASP A 179 38.68 -2.23 -57.76
N ALA A 180 38.58 -2.07 -56.43
CA ALA A 180 39.65 -1.92 -55.41
C ALA A 180 40.01 -0.45 -55.00
N PRO A 181 40.84 -0.18 -53.96
CA PRO A 181 40.71 -0.55 -52.54
C PRO A 181 40.97 0.62 -51.53
N THR A 182 40.87 0.30 -50.22
CA THR A 182 41.60 0.88 -49.05
C THR A 182 40.82 1.82 -48.11
N ALA A 183 40.60 1.39 -46.85
CA ALA A 183 41.14 1.99 -45.62
C ALA A 183 40.31 1.65 -44.35
N GLN A 184 40.91 0.85 -43.48
CA GLN A 184 41.02 0.99 -42.02
C GLN A 184 39.88 1.66 -41.20
N ARG A 185 39.27 0.88 -40.28
CA ARG A 185 39.42 0.94 -38.80
C ARG A 185 38.55 1.99 -38.07
N HIS A 186 37.59 1.53 -37.26
CA HIS A 186 37.72 1.30 -35.80
C HIS A 186 36.34 1.20 -35.12
N SER A 187 36.33 0.33 -34.11
CA SER A 187 35.28 0.08 -33.12
C SER A 187 34.98 1.32 -32.26
N ALA A 188 33.72 1.53 -31.86
CA ALA A 188 33.38 1.89 -30.48
C ALA A 188 31.87 1.76 -30.21
N MET A 189 31.60 1.29 -29.00
CA MET A 189 30.31 0.99 -28.39
C MET A 189 29.57 2.26 -27.92
N MET A 190 28.24 2.14 -27.90
CA MET A 190 27.18 2.73 -27.03
C MET A 190 27.67 3.54 -25.79
N PRO A 191 26.94 4.58 -25.30
CA PRO A 191 25.65 4.33 -24.64
C PRO A 191 24.55 5.41 -24.70
N PHE A 192 23.35 4.91 -24.36
CA PHE A 192 22.11 5.58 -24.00
C PHE A 192 22.29 6.72 -22.98
N SER A 193 21.59 7.84 -23.22
CA SER A 193 21.39 8.91 -22.23
C SER A 193 19.90 9.00 -21.89
N TRP A 194 19.59 8.79 -20.62
CA TRP A 194 18.30 9.05 -19.99
C TRP A 194 18.49 10.31 -19.13
N ILE A 195 17.81 11.40 -19.49
CA ILE A 195 17.83 12.64 -18.70
C ILE A 195 16.49 12.76 -17.98
N VAL A 196 16.54 12.66 -16.65
CA VAL A 196 15.47 13.03 -15.72
C VAL A 196 15.55 14.55 -15.50
N THR A 197 14.45 15.27 -15.75
CA THR A 197 14.35 16.71 -15.44
C THR A 197 13.78 16.89 -14.04
N VAL A 198 14.57 17.46 -13.12
CA VAL A 198 14.13 17.93 -11.80
C VAL A 198 13.71 19.40 -11.93
N LYS A 199 12.44 19.73 -11.63
CA LYS A 199 11.98 21.11 -11.48
C LYS A 199 12.07 21.53 -10.01
N ARG A 200 12.90 22.53 -9.72
CA ARG A 200 12.92 23.27 -8.45
C ARG A 200 11.72 24.22 -8.36
N LEU A 201 11.11 24.29 -7.17
CA LEU A 201 10.17 25.34 -6.76
C LEU A 201 10.92 26.66 -6.46
N PRO A 202 10.28 27.83 -6.68
CA PRO A 202 10.81 29.12 -6.25
C PRO A 202 10.48 29.43 -4.78
N LEU A 203 11.45 30.05 -4.10
CA LEU A 203 11.30 30.68 -2.79
C LEU A 203 10.78 32.11 -2.95
N THR A 204 9.71 32.46 -2.23
CA THR A 204 9.44 33.82 -1.72
C THR A 204 8.69 33.69 -0.41
#